data_AF-A0A9D5M5X0-F1
#
_entry.id   AF-A0A9D5M5X0-F1
#
_cell.length_a   1.000
_cell.length_b   1.000
_cell.length_c   1.000
_cell.angle_alpha   90.00
_cell.angle_beta   90.00
_cell.angle_gamma   90.00
#
_symmetry.space_group_name_H-M   'P 1'
#
loop_
_entity.id
_entity.type
_entity.pdbx_description
1 polymer ?
#
loop_
_entity_poly.entity_id
_entity_poly.type
_entity_poly.pdbx_seq_one_letter_code
_entity_poly.pdbx_strand_id
1 'polypeptide(L)'
;MDRNTAVLVRLSPKEKEHLKAQAAACALKMEPYIRKLIMGNIIRPRPPDEYVRLLREINAIGNNINQIAHIANAQQYISEDKIETVLQMQNDIMRLVRSIR
;
A
#
# COMPACT_ATOMS: atom_id res chain seq x y z
N MET A 1 -11.87 -16.12 -21.35
CA MET A 1 -12.87 -16.99 -20.67
C MET A 1 -14.20 -16.30 -20.78
N ASP A 2 -15.10 -16.89 -21.55
CA ASP A 2 -16.45 -16.37 -21.73
C ASP A 2 -17.28 -16.59 -20.47
N ARG A 3 -18.13 -15.61 -20.14
CA ARG A 3 -18.97 -15.60 -18.93
C ARG A 3 -20.43 -15.69 -19.36
N ASN A 4 -20.86 -16.88 -19.74
CA ASN A 4 -22.18 -17.11 -20.35
C ASN A 4 -23.24 -17.62 -19.35
N THR A 5 -22.85 -17.91 -18.11
CA THR A 5 -23.75 -18.38 -17.06
C THR A 5 -24.06 -17.27 -16.07
N ALA A 6 -25.34 -17.04 -15.79
CA ALA A 6 -25.82 -16.03 -14.84
C ALA A 6 -26.35 -16.68 -13.56
N VAL A 7 -26.16 -15.99 -12.42
CA VAL A 7 -26.75 -16.34 -11.14
C VAL A 7 -27.56 -15.15 -10.65
N LEU A 8 -28.84 -15.35 -10.34
CA LEU A 8 -29.73 -14.32 -9.81
C LEU A 8 -29.74 -14.39 -8.28
N VAL A 9 -29.39 -13.28 -7.63
CA VAL A 9 -29.47 -13.12 -6.17
C VAL A 9 -30.36 -11.91 -5.87
N ARG A 10 -31.41 -12.11 -5.08
CA ARG A 10 -32.26 -11.01 -4.60
C ARG A 10 -31.67 -10.46 -3.31
N LEU A 11 -31.50 -9.14 -3.27
CA LEU A 11 -30.98 -8.40 -2.11
C LEU A 11 -32.03 -7.40 -1.64
N SER A 12 -32.12 -7.22 -0.33
CA SER A 12 -32.78 -6.07 0.27
C SER A 12 -32.04 -4.77 -0.12
N PRO A 13 -32.69 -3.60 0.02
CA PRO A 13 -32.03 -2.32 -0.23
C PRO A 13 -30.75 -2.13 0.58
N LYS A 14 -30.75 -2.54 1.86
CA LYS A 14 -29.60 -2.44 2.77
C LYS A 14 -28.42 -3.31 2.32
N GLU A 15 -28.69 -4.55 1.92
CA GLU A 15 -27.65 -5.47 1.42
C GLU A 15 -27.03 -4.96 0.11
N LYS A 16 -27.85 -4.41 -0.79
CA LYS A 16 -27.36 -3.83 -2.05
C LYS A 16 -26.48 -2.61 -1.80
N GLU A 17 -26.86 -1.74 -0.87
CA GLU A 17 -26.07 -0.57 -0.49
C GLU A 17 -24.74 -1.00 0.14
N HIS A 18 -24.78 -1.97 1.06
CA HIS A 18 -23.58 -2.53 1.68
C HIS A 18 -22.62 -3.11 0.65
N LEU A 19 -23.12 -3.94 -0.27
CA LEU A 19 -22.33 -4.50 -1.38
C LEU A 19 -21.68 -3.40 -2.23
N LYS A 20 -22.43 -2.34 -2.55
CA LYS A 20 -21.93 -1.20 -3.32
C LYS A 20 -20.80 -0.49 -2.58
N ALA A 21 -20.96 -0.25 -1.27
CA ALA A 21 -19.95 0.39 -0.43
C ALA A 21 -18.67 -0.45 -0.34
N GLN A 22 -18.78 -1.76 -0.12
CA GLN A 22 -17.63 -2.66 -0.05
C GLN A 22 -16.86 -2.74 -1.37
N ALA A 23 -17.58 -2.84 -2.49
CA ALA A 23 -16.96 -2.84 -3.81
C ALA A 23 -16.22 -1.52 -4.07
N ALA A 24 -16.83 -0.38 -3.73
CA ALA A 24 -16.23 0.94 -3.87
C ALA A 24 -14.97 1.12 -3.00
N ALA A 25 -15.00 0.67 -1.74
CA ALA A 25 -13.85 0.72 -0.83
C ALA A 25 -12.63 -0.06 -1.39
N CYS A 26 -12.87 -1.08 -2.21
CA CYS A 26 -11.85 -1.87 -2.89
C CYS A 26 -11.52 -1.36 -4.30
N ALA A 27 -12.07 -0.21 -4.71
CA ALA A 27 -11.96 0.34 -6.07
C ALA A 27 -12.44 -0.63 -7.18
N LEU A 28 -13.49 -1.41 -6.90
CA LEU A 28 -14.08 -2.39 -7.82
C LEU A 28 -15.55 -2.07 -8.12
N LYS A 29 -16.03 -2.52 -9.28
CA LYS A 29 -17.47 -2.66 -9.53
C LYS A 29 -18.01 -3.87 -8.76
N MET A 30 -19.34 -3.96 -8.57
CA MET A 30 -19.96 -5.05 -7.82
C MET A 30 -19.69 -6.43 -8.44
N GLU A 31 -19.72 -6.60 -9.77
CA GLU A 31 -19.48 -7.91 -10.40
C GLU A 31 -18.05 -8.44 -10.19
N PRO A 32 -16.96 -7.68 -10.42
CA PRO A 32 -15.62 -8.15 -10.11
C PRO A 32 -15.40 -8.35 -8.61
N TYR A 33 -16.08 -7.58 -7.75
CA TYR A 33 -16.03 -7.78 -6.30
C TYR A 33 -16.63 -9.14 -5.90
N ILE A 34 -17.88 -9.41 -6.28
CA ILE A 34 -18.55 -10.70 -6.00
C ILE A 34 -17.76 -11.87 -6.59
N ARG A 35 -17.28 -11.75 -7.83
CA ARG A 35 -16.52 -12.84 -8.47
C ARG A 35 -15.25 -13.19 -7.70
N LYS A 36 -14.53 -12.18 -7.21
CA LYS A 36 -13.34 -12.39 -6.38
C LYS A 36 -13.70 -13.07 -5.05
N LEU A 37 -14.80 -12.67 -4.41
CA LEU A 37 -15.26 -13.32 -3.17
C LEU A 37 -15.60 -14.80 -3.38
N ILE A 38 -16.33 -15.14 -4.46
CA ILE A 38 -16.70 -16.53 -4.78
C ILE A 38 -15.45 -17.39 -5.06
N MET A 39 -14.39 -16.81 -5.61
CA MET A 39 -13.11 -17.48 -5.85
C MET A 39 -12.22 -17.56 -4.59
N GLY A 40 -12.71 -17.11 -3.43
CA GLY A 40 -11.97 -17.15 -2.17
C GLY A 40 -10.86 -16.10 -2.07
N ASN A 41 -10.83 -15.10 -2.95
CA ASN A 41 -9.83 -14.04 -2.88
C ASN A 41 -10.05 -13.16 -1.65
N ILE A 42 -8.96 -12.87 -0.92
CA ILE A 42 -8.96 -11.82 0.11
C ILE A 42 -8.96 -10.46 -0.59
N ILE A 43 -10.11 -9.78 -0.59
CA ILE A 43 -10.23 -8.42 -1.15
C ILE A 43 -9.98 -7.43 -0.02
N ARG A 44 -8.90 -6.66 -0.13
CA ARG A 44 -8.57 -5.61 0.83
C ARG A 44 -9.06 -4.26 0.32
N PRO A 45 -9.64 -3.42 1.19
CA PRO A 45 -9.91 -2.04 0.84
C PRO A 45 -8.60 -1.35 0.44
N ARG A 46 -8.71 -0.30 -0.38
CA ARG A 46 -7.55 0.54 -0.69
C ARG A 46 -6.99 1.08 0.64
N PRO A 47 -5.66 1.01 0.86
CA PRO A 47 -5.08 1.63 2.03
C PRO A 47 -5.45 3.12 2.08
N PRO A 48 -5.73 3.70 3.26
CA PRO A 48 -6.02 5.12 3.39
C PRO A 48 -4.96 5.98 2.72
N ASP A 49 -5.34 7.14 2.17
CA ASP A 49 -4.40 8.02 1.47
C ASP A 49 -3.22 8.45 2.34
N GLU A 50 -3.42 8.52 3.66
CA GLU A 50 -2.35 8.75 4.65
C GLU A 50 -1.27 7.67 4.62
N TYR A 51 -1.66 6.40 4.48
CA TYR A 51 -0.70 5.28 4.35
C TYR A 51 0.10 5.39 3.04
N VAL A 52 -0.55 5.81 1.96
CA VAL A 52 0.14 6.05 0.68
C VAL A 52 1.14 7.21 0.78
N ARG A 53 0.77 8.30 1.46
CA ARG A 53 1.68 9.43 1.72
C ARG A 53 2.88 8.99 2.55
N LEU A 54 2.63 8.23 3.62
CA LEU A 54 3.67 7.74 4.51
C LEU A 54 4.63 6.78 3.82
N LEU A 55 4.12 5.87 2.99
CA LEU A 55 4.96 5.01 2.16
C LEU A 55 5.84 5.83 1.20
N ARG A 56 5.33 6.92 0.62
CA ARG A 56 6.14 7.79 -0.24
C ARG A 56 7.27 8.47 0.54
N GLU A 57 6.99 8.91 1.77
CA GLU A 57 7.99 9.53 2.64
C GLU A 57 9.10 8.54 3.03
N ILE A 58 8.74 7.33 3.44
CA ILE A 58 9.69 6.26 3.72
C ILE A 58 10.54 5.93 2.48
N ASN A 59 9.93 5.85 1.29
CA ASN A 59 10.66 5.60 0.05
C ASN A 59 11.63 6.74 -0.30
N ALA A 60 11.25 7.99 -0.07
CA ALA A 60 12.13 9.13 -0.30
C ALA A 60 13.38 9.07 0.59
N ILE A 61 13.21 8.77 1.88
CA ILE A 61 14.33 8.61 2.82
C ILE A 61 15.21 7.41 2.41
N GLY A 62 14.60 6.26 2.07
CA GLY A 62 15.33 5.08 1.59
C GLY A 62 16.16 5.35 0.32
N ASN A 63 15.63 6.14 -0.61
CA ASN A 63 16.36 6.55 -1.81
C ASN A 63 17.58 7.41 -1.47
N ASN A 64 17.46 8.33 -0.51
CA ASN A 64 18.60 9.14 -0.06
C ASN A 64 19.70 8.27 0.56
N ILE A 65 19.33 7.30 1.42
CA ILE A 65 20.27 6.33 2.00
C ILE A 65 20.98 5.54 0.89
N ASN A 66 20.23 5.05 -0.11
CA ASN A 66 20.79 4.32 -1.25
C ASN A 66 21.78 5.15 -2.06
N GLN A 67 21.52 6.46 -2.25
CA GLN A 67 22.44 7.36 -2.93
C GLN A 67 23.74 7.53 -2.14
N ILE A 68 23.67 7.72 -0.82
CA ILE A 68 24.85 7.81 0.05
C ILE A 68 25.67 6.51 -0.03
N ALA A 69 25.00 5.35 0.06
CA ALA A 69 25.64 4.06 -0.05
C ALA A 69 26.32 3.86 -1.42
N HIS A 70 25.66 4.25 -2.51
CA HIS A 70 26.22 4.18 -3.85
C HIS A 70 27.48 5.03 -3.99
N ILE A 71 27.45 6.28 -3.50
CA ILE A 71 28.62 7.18 -3.53
C ILE A 71 29.75 6.60 -2.67
N ALA A 72 29.44 6.12 -1.47
CA ALA A 72 30.42 5.50 -0.58
C ALA A 72 31.08 4.27 -1.21
N ASN A 73 30.30 3.40 -1.85
CA ASN A 73 30.80 2.23 -2.57
C ASN A 73 31.68 2.64 -3.75
N ALA A 74 31.31 3.67 -4.51
CA ALA A 74 32.12 4.17 -5.62
C ALA A 74 33.45 4.78 -5.14
N GLN A 75 33.45 5.43 -3.98
CA GLN A 75 34.62 6.09 -3.40
C GLN A 75 35.46 5.16 -2.50
N GLN A 76 34.96 3.95 -2.19
CA GLN A 76 35.53 3.04 -1.18
C GLN A 76 35.78 3.74 0.17
N TYR A 77 35.00 4.78 0.45
CA TYR A 77 35.17 5.66 1.59
C TYR A 77 33.82 6.28 1.95
N ILE A 78 33.56 6.39 3.25
CA ILE A 78 32.42 7.11 3.78
C ILE A 78 32.92 8.01 4.91
N SER A 79 32.50 9.26 4.89
CA SER A 79 32.83 10.24 5.91
C SER A 79 31.88 10.13 7.10
N GLU A 80 32.35 10.53 8.29
CA GLU A 80 31.59 10.41 9.54
C GLU A 80 30.28 11.20 9.51
N ASP A 81 30.26 12.38 8.87
CA ASP A 81 29.04 13.19 8.66
C ASP A 81 27.97 12.45 7.84
N LYS A 82 28.39 11.66 6.84
CA LYS A 82 27.47 10.84 6.04
C LYS A 82 26.93 9.66 6.84
N ILE A 83 27.74 9.06 7.71
CA ILE A 83 27.28 8.01 8.64
C ILE A 83 26.22 8.60 9.59
N GLU A 84 26.49 9.76 10.19
CA GLU A 84 25.53 10.43 11.07
C GLU A 84 24.23 10.76 10.34
N THR A 85 24.33 11.27 9.11
CA THR A 85 23.17 11.55 8.25
C THR A 85 22.32 10.30 8.01
N VAL A 86 22.94 9.16 7.70
CA VAL A 86 22.22 7.88 7.50
C VAL A 86 21.55 7.41 8.79
N LEU A 87 22.21 7.56 9.94
CA LEU A 87 21.63 7.21 11.25
C LEU A 87 20.41 8.08 11.58
N GLN A 88 20.46 9.38 11.27
CA GLN A 88 19.31 10.28 11.42
C GLN A 88 18.15 9.86 10.51
N MET A 89 18.42 9.58 9.24
CA MET A 89 17.42 9.08 8.28
C MET A 89 16.79 7.75 8.73
N GLN A 90 17.59 6.84 9.31
CA GLN A 90 17.09 5.58 9.87
C GLN A 90 16.14 5.83 11.05
N ASN A 91 16.47 6.79 11.92
CA ASN A 91 15.62 7.18 13.03
C ASN A 91 14.29 7.78 12.54
N ASP A 92 14.31 8.58 11.47
CA ASP A 92 13.10 9.14 10.88
C ASP A 92 12.20 8.06 10.30
N ILE A 93 12.76 7.08 9.56
CA ILE A 93 12.01 5.89 9.13
C ILE A 93 11.39 5.17 10.33
N MET A 94 12.14 4.96 11.41
CA MET A 94 11.62 4.29 12.62
C MET A 94 10.51 5.07 13.33
N ARG A 95 10.48 6.40 13.23
CA ARG A 95 9.37 7.23 13.75
C ARG A 95 8.14 7.10 12.86
N LEU A 96 8.33 7.19 11.53
CA LEU A 96 7.27 7.04 10.53
C LEU A 96 6.61 5.66 10.58
N VAL A 97 7.38 4.59 10.80
CA VAL A 97 6.80 3.25 10.95
C VAL A 97 6.01 3.11 12.25
N ARG A 98 6.46 3.76 13.34
CA ARG A 98 5.78 3.72 14.64
C ARG A 98 4.48 4.51 14.68
N SER A 99 4.30 5.54 13.84
CA SER A 99 3.05 6.31 13.78
C SER A 99 1.88 5.55 13.14
N ILE A 100 2.14 4.38 12.53
CA ILE A 100 1.12 3.53 11.88
C ILE A 100 0.48 2.55 12.87
N ARG A 101 1.08 2.36 14.05
CA ARG A 101 0.73 1.26 14.96
C ARG A 101 -0.37 1.62 15.95
#